data_AF-A0A921T0D6-F1
#
_entry.id   AF-A0A921T0D6-F1
#
_cell.length_a   1.000
_cell.length_b   1.000
_cell.length_c   1.000
_cell.angle_alpha   90.00
_cell.angle_beta   90.00
_cell.angle_gamma   90.00
#
_symmetry.space_group_name_H-M   'P 1'
#
loop_
_entity.id
_entity.type
_entity.pdbx_description
1 polymer ?
#
loop_
_entity_poly.entity_id
_entity_poly.type
_entity_poly.pdbx_seq_one_letter_code
_entity_poly.pdbx_strand_id
1 'polypeptide(L)' 'MKFIYALNETDKEELKAKGYRELFTCNIGKSKAYAFENIPHKIAKFSAEDKKRFLFTNLAHFNKGGNL' A
#
# COMPACT_ATOMS: atom_id res chain seq x y z
N MET A 1 -3.96 6.85 -9.71
CA MET A 1 -3.86 5.91 -8.58
C MET A 1 -3.49 6.74 -7.36
N LYS A 2 -4.25 6.68 -6.27
CA LYS A 2 -4.07 7.53 -5.08
C LYS A 2 -3.35 6.82 -3.93
N PHE A 3 -3.37 5.48 -3.92
CA PHE A 3 -2.78 4.67 -2.86
C PHE A 3 -1.93 3.53 -3.42
N ILE A 4 -0.89 3.18 -2.66
CA ILE A 4 -0.07 1.98 -2.85
C ILE A 4 -0.20 1.14 -1.58
N TYR A 5 -0.52 -0.13 -1.72
CA TYR A 5 -0.64 -1.06 -0.60
C TYR A 5 0.48 -2.08 -0.62
N ALA A 6 1.23 -2.17 0.48
CA ALA A 6 2.09 -3.30 0.79
C ALA A 6 1.31 -4.34 1.59
N LEU A 7 1.39 -5.62 1.17
CA LEU A 7 0.59 -6.71 1.74
C LEU A 7 1.36 -7.57 2.77
N ASN A 8 2.60 -7.19 3.08
CA ASN A 8 3.44 -7.79 4.10
C ASN A 8 4.42 -6.74 4.66
N GLU A 9 5.17 -7.10 5.71
CA GLU A 9 6.12 -6.18 6.36
C GLU A 9 7.37 -5.90 5.52
N THR A 10 7.86 -6.87 4.77
CA THR A 10 9.03 -6.69 3.90
C THR A 10 8.78 -5.60 2.85
N ASP A 11 7.63 -5.66 2.18
CA ASP A 11 7.21 -4.70 1.16
C ASP A 11 6.95 -3.31 1.76
N LYS A 12 6.45 -3.25 3.00
CA LYS A 12 6.26 -2.01 3.75
C LYS A 12 7.59 -1.31 4.01
N GLU A 13 8.60 -2.04 4.50
CA GLU A 13 9.91 -1.47 4.78
C GLU A 13 10.63 -1.05 3.49
N GLU A 14 10.43 -1.77 2.38
CA GLU A 14 10.93 -1.36 1.06
C GLU A 14 10.34 -0.02 0.61
N LEU A 15 9.02 0.18 0.78
CA LEU A 15 8.37 1.46 0.46
C LEU A 15 8.88 2.61 1.32
N LYS A 16 9.09 2.37 2.62
CA LYS A 16 9.69 3.37 3.53
C LYS A 16 11.11 3.74 3.12
N ALA A 17 11.95 2.75 2.79
CA ALA A 17 13.31 2.98 2.30
C ALA A 17 13.32 3.79 0.99
N LYS A 18 12.32 3.59 0.13
CA LYS A 18 12.09 4.38 -1.11
C LYS A 18 11.51 5.78 -0.83
N GLY A 19 11.28 6.14 0.44
CA GLY A 19 10.79 7.45 0.87
C GLY A 19 9.29 7.66 0.62
N TYR A 20 8.49 6.59 0.63
CA TYR A 20 7.04 6.68 0.66
C TYR A 20 6.55 6.87 2.08
N ARG A 21 5.53 7.72 2.24
CA ARG A 21 4.90 7.98 3.54
C ARG A 21 3.76 6.99 3.77
N GLU A 22 3.87 6.21 4.84
CA GLU A 22 2.77 5.39 5.33
C GLU A 22 1.64 6.30 5.83
N LEU A 23 0.42 6.04 5.40
CA LEU A 23 -0.77 6.81 5.77
C LEU A 23 -1.54 6.12 6.88
N PHE A 24 -1.83 4.84 6.69
CA PHE A 24 -2.58 4.02 7.65
C PHE A 24 -2.34 2.53 7.39
N THR A 25 -2.63 1.72 8.40
CA THR A 25 -2.65 0.26 8.30
C THR A 25 -4.09 -0.23 8.27
N CYS A 26 -4.41 -1.22 7.44
CA CYS A 26 -5.72 -1.83 7.34
C CYS A 26 -5.60 -3.35 7.16
N ASN A 27 -6.75 -4.03 7.04
CA ASN A 27 -6.79 -5.42 6.59
C ASN A 27 -7.45 -5.48 5.21
N ILE A 28 -6.86 -6.26 4.30
CA ILE A 28 -7.45 -6.61 3.01
C ILE A 28 -7.69 -8.12 3.07
N GLY A 29 -8.97 -8.50 3.20
CA GLY A 29 -9.34 -9.88 3.52
C GLY A 29 -8.81 -10.28 4.91
N LYS A 30 -8.04 -11.36 4.98
CA LYS A 30 -7.40 -11.86 6.21
C LYS A 30 -5.98 -11.33 6.42
N SER A 31 -5.47 -10.54 5.48
CA SER A 31 -4.08 -10.08 5.48
C SER A 31 -3.99 -8.63 5.92
N LYS A 32 -3.00 -8.33 6.77
CA LYS A 32 -2.64 -6.97 7.15
C LYS A 32 -2.00 -6.27 5.95
N ALA A 33 -2.44 -5.06 5.68
CA ALA A 33 -1.93 -4.24 4.58
C ALA A 33 -1.59 -2.83 5.07
N TYR A 34 -0.62 -2.21 4.41
CA TYR A 34 -0.09 -0.90 4.75
C TYR A 34 -0.31 0.04 3.58
N ALA A 35 -1.10 1.09 3.80
CA ALA A 35 -1.44 2.07 2.79
C ALA A 35 -0.42 3.20 2.77
N PHE A 36 0.08 3.52 1.59
CA PHE A 36 1.01 4.60 1.33
C PHE A 36 0.41 5.61 0.36
N GLU A 37 0.80 6.88 0.51
CA GLU A 37 0.42 7.92 -0.44
C GLU A 37 1.04 7.64 -1.81
N ASN A 38 0.22 7.75 -2.84
CA ASN A 38 0.72 7.66 -4.19
C ASN A 38 1.12 9.04 -4.74
N ILE A 39 2.42 9.30 -4.79
CA ILE A 39 2.98 10.49 -5.44
C ILE A 39 3.23 10.14 -6.91
N PRO A 40 2.49 10.72 -7.88
CA PRO A 40 2.52 10.30 -9.29
C PRO A 40 3.92 10.32 -9.93
N HIS A 41 4.80 11.23 -9.49
CA HIS A 41 6.18 11.33 -9.97
C HIS A 41 7.12 10.22 -9.45
N LYS A 42 6.73 9.45 -8.42
CA LYS A 42 7.54 8.36 -7.86
C LYS A 42 7.13 6.97 -8.37
N ILE A 43 5.90 6.76 -8.85
CA ILE A 43 5.41 5.47 -9.41
C ILE A 43 6.23 5.03 -10.63
N ALA A 44 6.71 5.99 -11.43
CA ALA A 44 7.49 5.72 -12.63
C ALA A 44 8.77 4.91 -12.36
N LYS A 45 9.17 4.78 -11.08
CA LYS A 45 10.33 4.00 -10.64
C LYS A 45 10.02 2.53 -10.32
N PHE A 46 8.75 2.09 -10.42
CA PHE A 46 8.37 0.70 -10.17
C PHE A 46 8.54 -0.12 -11.45
N SER A 47 9.35 -1.17 -11.36
CA SER A 47 9.47 -2.16 -12.42
C SER A 47 8.13 -2.91 -12.63
N ALA A 48 8.01 -3.64 -13.73
CA ALA A 48 6.84 -4.47 -13.98
C ALA A 48 6.67 -5.56 -12.89
N GLU A 49 7.76 -6.03 -12.30
CA GLU A 49 7.72 -7.02 -11.20
C GLU A 49 7.32 -6.39 -9.88
N ASP A 50 7.81 -5.18 -9.57
CA ASP A 50 7.35 -4.46 -8.38
C ASP A 50 5.84 -4.25 -8.43
N LYS A 51 5.29 -3.94 -9.61
CA LYS A 51 3.85 -3.75 -9.78
C LYS A 51 3.00 -4.99 -9.45
N LYS A 52 3.60 -6.19 -9.43
CA LYS A 52 2.91 -7.43 -9.01
C LYS A 52 2.90 -7.61 -7.49
N ARG A 53 3.85 -6.99 -6.78
CA ARG A 53 4.00 -7.09 -5.32
C ARG A 53 3.07 -6.12 -4.58
N PHE A 54 2.77 -4.98 -5.18
CA PHE A 54 1.95 -3.93 -4.56
C PHE A 54 0.58 -3.82 -5.22
N LEU A 55 -0.43 -3.50 -4.41
CA LEU A 55 -1.76 -3.17 -4.90
C LEU A 55 -1.88 -1.65 -5.08
N PHE A 56 -2.11 -1.21 -6.32
CA PHE A 56 -2.34 0.20 -6.66
C PHE A 56 -3.82 0.44 -6.84
N THR A 57 -4.39 1.40 -6.10
CA THR A 57 -5.82 1.68 -6.17
C THR A 57 -6.11 3.16 -5.91
N ASN A 58 -7.32 3.59 -6.26
CA ASN A 58 -7.86 4.89 -5.85
C ASN A 58 -8.74 4.78 -4.60
N LEU A 59 -8.98 3.57 -4.11
CA LEU A 59 -9.84 3.29 -2.97
C LEU A 59 -9.02 3.18 -1.70
N ALA A 60 -9.45 3.86 -0.65
CA ALA A 60 -8.93 3.66 0.69
C ALA A 60 -9.72 2.51 1.33
N HIS A 61 -9.04 1.40 1.60
CA HIS A 61 -9.60 0.27 2.35
C HIS A 61 -9.49 0.56 3.84
N PHE A 62 -10.63 0.86 4.47
CA PHE A 62 -10.74 0.89 5.92
C PHE A 62 -11.38 -0.41 6.36
N ASN A 63 -10.72 -1.11 7.29
CA ASN A 63 -11.35 -2.25 7.91
C ASN A 63 -12.57 -1.71 8.67
N LYS A 64 -13.80 -2.06 8.26
CA LYS A 64 -14.95 -1.89 9.15
C LYS A 64 -14.63 -2.73 10.37
N GLY A 65 -14.18 -2.10 11.45
CA GLY A 65 -14.20 -2.72 12.77
C GLY A 65 -15.63 -3.21 12.97
N GLY A 66 -15.82 -4.53 12.91
CA GLY A 66 -17.09 -5.13 13.23
C GLY A 66 -17.39 -4.84 14.70
N ASN A 67 -18.54 -4.23 14.95
CA ASN A 67 -19.50 -4.75 15.92
C ASN A 67 -20.89 -4.17 15.58
N LEU A 68 -21.81 -5.11 15.37
CA LEU A 68 -23.27 -5.09 15.58
C LEU A 68 -24.07 -3.91 15.01
#